data_AF-U7TPX5-F1
#
_entry.id   AF-U7TPX5-F1
#
_cell.length_a   1.000
_cell.length_b   1.000
_cell.length_c   1.000
_cell.angle_alpha   90.00
_cell.angle_beta   90.00
_cell.angle_gamma   90.00
#
_symmetry.space_group_name_H-M   'P 1'
#
loop_
_entity.id
_entity.type
_entity.pdbx_description
1 polymer ?
#
loop_
_entity_poly.entity_id
_entity_poly.type
_entity_poly.pdbx_seq_one_letter_code
_entity_poly.pdbx_strand_id
1 'polypeptide(L)'
;MKSEIISKFKGTIYGVEIDKESIYYTVEFLLENIENRFGEKYLFQKFVEDLVEAIYRAYYKYDSFNFYEFENGINFDVKEFKKLEFQYLEDDYYFEFLNKNIKKGKYIK
;
A
#
# COMPACT_ATOMS: atom_id res chain seq x y z
N MET A 1 -11.21 19.13 -28.38
CA MET A 1 -11.97 18.91 -27.14
C MET A 1 -11.65 20.06 -26.19
N LYS A 2 -12.64 20.72 -25.58
CA LYS A 2 -12.40 21.66 -24.48
C LYS A 2 -12.52 20.87 -23.18
N SER A 3 -11.51 20.93 -22.32
CA SER A 3 -11.46 20.21 -21.05
C SER A 3 -10.73 21.07 -20.01
N GLU A 4 -11.22 21.06 -18.77
CA GLU A 4 -10.62 21.77 -17.63
C GLU A 4 -10.60 20.86 -16.40
N ILE A 5 -9.57 21.02 -15.56
CA ILE A 5 -9.50 20.36 -14.25
C ILE A 5 -10.12 21.31 -13.22
N ILE A 6 -11.25 20.90 -12.62
CA ILE A 6 -11.97 21.72 -11.63
C ILE A 6 -11.32 21.61 -10.24
N SER A 7 -10.95 20.40 -9.83
CA SER A 7 -10.27 20.13 -8.57
C SER A 7 -9.40 18.89 -8.71
N LYS A 8 -8.32 18.81 -7.93
CA LYS A 8 -7.46 17.63 -7.84
C LYS A 8 -7.84 16.83 -6.61
N PHE A 9 -7.79 15.51 -6.73
CA PHE A 9 -7.93 14.62 -5.58
C PHE A 9 -6.84 14.91 -4.54
N LYS A 10 -7.22 14.87 -3.25
CA LYS A 10 -6.29 14.91 -2.13
C LYS A 10 -6.95 14.26 -0.92
N GLY A 11 -6.38 13.17 -0.42
CA GLY A 11 -6.86 12.41 0.73
C GLY A 11 -5.78 12.27 1.80
N THR A 12 -6.18 11.86 3.00
CA THR A 12 -5.25 11.57 4.11
C THR A 12 -5.62 10.25 4.75
N ILE A 13 -4.64 9.37 4.97
CA ILE A 13 -4.81 8.13 5.74
C ILE A 13 -3.76 8.12 6.85
N TYR A 14 -4.17 8.04 8.11
CA TYR A 14 -3.28 8.15 9.29
C TYR A 14 -2.32 9.35 9.25
N GLY A 15 -2.75 10.49 8.70
CA GLY A 15 -1.94 11.72 8.57
C GLY A 15 -1.00 11.75 7.36
N VAL A 16 -0.99 10.70 6.54
CA VAL A 16 -0.22 10.63 5.28
C VAL A 16 -1.06 11.18 4.15
N GLU A 17 -0.60 12.27 3.51
CA GLU A 17 -1.27 12.84 2.34
C GLU A 17 -1.03 11.99 1.09
N ILE A 18 -2.11 11.73 0.34
CA ILE A 18 -2.09 10.98 -0.92
C ILE A 18 -2.85 11.82 -1.96
N ASP A 19 -2.19 12.16 -3.06
CA ASP A 19 -2.73 13.02 -4.13
C ASP A 19 -3.21 12.26 -5.37
N LYS A 20 -3.03 10.93 -5.37
CA LYS A 20 -3.47 10.03 -6.44
C LYS A 20 -4.59 9.14 -5.93
N GLU A 21 -5.80 9.38 -6.43
CA GLU A 21 -7.03 8.69 -6.03
C GLU A 21 -6.93 7.17 -6.08
N SER A 22 -6.35 6.61 -7.15
CA SER A 22 -6.16 5.16 -7.25
C SER A 22 -5.25 4.60 -6.15
N ILE A 23 -4.18 5.31 -5.80
CA ILE A 23 -3.28 4.89 -4.71
C ILE A 23 -3.99 5.03 -3.36
N TYR A 24 -4.77 6.08 -3.17
CA TYR A 24 -5.56 6.27 -1.95
C TYR A 24 -6.49 5.07 -1.71
N TYR A 25 -7.30 4.69 -2.71
CA TYR A 25 -8.24 3.59 -2.57
C TYR A 25 -7.54 2.23 -2.43
N THR A 26 -6.44 2.00 -3.14
CA THR A 26 -5.63 0.79 -2.93
C THR A 26 -5.08 0.73 -1.51
N VAL A 27 -4.55 1.83 -0.98
CA VAL A 27 -4.02 1.88 0.40
C VAL A 27 -5.15 1.63 1.41
N GLU A 28 -6.30 2.26 1.25
CA GLU A 28 -7.49 2.03 2.08
C GLU A 28 -7.88 0.54 2.09
N PHE A 29 -8.02 -0.07 0.91
CA PHE A 29 -8.32 -1.51 0.77
C PHE A 29 -7.30 -2.41 1.47
N LEU A 30 -6.01 -2.15 1.28
CA LEU A 30 -4.95 -2.95 1.90
C LEU A 30 -4.99 -2.83 3.43
N LEU A 31 -5.22 -1.63 3.96
CA LEU A 31 -5.28 -1.40 5.40
C LEU A 31 -6.50 -2.06 6.03
N GLU A 32 -7.68 -2.00 5.39
CA GLU A 32 -8.88 -2.71 5.86
C GLU A 32 -8.63 -4.23 5.97
N ASN A 33 -8.00 -4.84 4.96
CA ASN A 33 -7.68 -6.27 4.99
C ASN A 33 -6.68 -6.62 6.09
N ILE A 34 -5.67 -5.77 6.30
CA ILE A 34 -4.69 -5.94 7.39
C ILE A 34 -5.37 -5.80 8.75
N GLU A 35 -6.24 -4.81 8.93
CA GLU A 35 -7.00 -4.59 10.15
C GLU A 35 -7.86 -5.81 10.49
N ASN A 36 -8.66 -6.25 9.52
CA ASN A 36 -9.56 -7.39 9.66
C ASN A 36 -8.82 -8.68 10.05
N ARG A 37 -7.59 -8.86 9.54
CA ARG A 37 -6.82 -10.09 9.79
C ARG A 37 -5.93 -10.03 11.02
N PHE A 38 -5.29 -8.90 11.31
CA PHE A 38 -4.22 -8.79 12.30
C PHE A 38 -4.50 -7.77 13.42
N GLY A 39 -5.58 -6.99 13.30
CA GLY A 39 -5.96 -5.91 14.18
C GLY A 39 -5.24 -4.59 13.91
N GLU A 40 -5.71 -3.52 14.55
CA GLU A 40 -5.26 -2.13 14.32
C GLU A 40 -3.82 -1.81 14.79
N LYS A 41 -3.17 -2.68 15.57
CA LYS A 41 -1.86 -2.39 16.21
C LYS A 41 -0.69 -2.14 15.25
N TYR A 42 -0.84 -2.55 13.98
CA TYR A 42 0.14 -2.32 12.91
C TYR A 42 -0.17 -1.05 12.10
N LEU A 43 -1.35 -0.45 12.30
CA LEU A 43 -1.88 0.64 11.49
C LEU A 43 -1.58 1.98 12.16
N PHE A 44 -0.44 2.55 11.83
CA PHE A 44 -0.04 3.87 12.28
C PHE A 44 0.78 4.57 11.20
N GLN A 45 0.92 5.89 11.35
CA GLN A 45 1.49 6.78 10.34
C GLN A 45 2.73 6.21 9.66
N LYS A 46 3.72 5.71 10.42
CA LYS A 46 4.97 5.22 9.82
C LYS A 46 4.78 4.00 8.90
N PHE A 47 3.89 3.08 9.25
CA PHE A 47 3.58 1.94 8.38
C PHE A 47 2.88 2.41 7.10
N VAL A 48 1.92 3.33 7.23
CA VAL A 48 1.18 3.88 6.09
C VAL A 48 2.11 4.68 5.17
N GLU A 49 3.03 5.48 5.71
CA GLU A 49 4.05 6.20 4.93
C GLU A 49 4.88 5.24 4.09
N ASP A 50 5.43 4.19 4.71
CA ASP A 50 6.30 3.22 4.03
C ASP A 50 5.51 2.39 2.98
N LEU A 51 4.23 2.10 3.23
CA LEU A 51 3.34 1.43 2.26
C LEU A 51 3.03 2.34 1.07
N VAL A 52 2.60 3.57 1.32
CA VAL A 52 2.26 4.57 0.30
C VAL A 52 3.47 4.81 -0.59
N GLU A 53 4.66 5.01 -0.01
CA GLU A 53 5.89 5.22 -0.76
C GLU A 53 6.23 4.03 -1.67
N ALA A 54 6.10 2.80 -1.18
CA ALA A 54 6.35 1.60 -1.97
C ALA A 54 5.40 1.50 -3.18
N ILE A 55 4.10 1.78 -2.99
CA ILE A 55 3.10 1.76 -4.06
C ILE A 55 3.36 2.86 -5.09
N TYR A 56 3.68 4.10 -4.66
CA TYR A 56 4.06 5.16 -5.59
C TYR A 56 5.28 4.80 -6.42
N ARG A 57 6.32 4.20 -5.80
CA ARG A 57 7.52 3.74 -6.50
C ARG A 57 7.18 2.69 -7.55
N ALA A 58 6.40 1.68 -7.19
CA ALA A 58 5.96 0.65 -8.14
C ALA A 58 5.12 1.26 -9.28
N TYR A 59 4.14 2.10 -8.94
CA TYR A 59 3.25 2.76 -9.90
C TYR A 59 4.00 3.60 -10.94
N TYR A 60 5.01 4.37 -10.53
CA TYR A 60 5.76 5.22 -11.45
C TYR A 60 6.86 4.49 -12.22
N LYS A 61 7.18 3.24 -11.86
CA LYS A 61 8.29 2.50 -12.45
C LYS A 61 7.86 1.34 -13.34
N TYR A 62 6.72 0.73 -13.06
CA TYR A 62 6.13 -0.24 -13.98
C TYR A 62 5.23 0.49 -14.98
N ASP A 63 5.57 0.41 -16.26
CA ASP A 63 4.80 1.04 -17.36
C ASP A 63 3.34 0.56 -17.40
N SER A 64 3.07 -0.65 -16.92
CA SER A 64 1.76 -1.29 -16.93
C SER A 64 1.22 -1.62 -15.54
N PHE A 65 1.59 -0.85 -14.51
CA PHE A 65 1.11 -1.10 -13.15
C PHE A 65 -0.43 -1.14 -13.10
N ASN A 66 -0.98 -2.27 -12.70
CA ASN A 66 -2.41 -2.48 -12.57
C ASN A 66 -2.78 -2.66 -11.08
N PHE A 67 -3.58 -1.73 -10.55
CA PHE A 67 -4.02 -1.74 -9.15
C PHE A 67 -4.80 -3.00 -8.79
N TYR A 68 -5.70 -3.47 -9.67
CA TYR A 68 -6.49 -4.67 -9.43
C TYR A 68 -5.61 -5.93 -9.38
N GLU A 69 -4.63 -6.05 -10.27
CA GLU A 69 -3.67 -7.17 -10.23
C GLU A 69 -2.79 -7.13 -8.98
N PHE A 70 -2.35 -5.93 -8.58
CA PHE A 70 -1.59 -5.75 -7.35
C PHE A 70 -2.41 -6.15 -6.12
N GLU A 71 -3.62 -5.64 -5.97
CA GLU A 71 -4.52 -5.92 -4.84
C GLU A 71 -4.83 -7.42 -4.72
N ASN A 72 -5.15 -8.09 -5.83
CA ASN A 72 -5.42 -9.54 -5.84
C ASN A 72 -4.16 -10.40 -5.71
N GLY A 73 -2.97 -9.84 -5.94
CA GLY A 73 -1.69 -10.51 -5.76
C GLY A 73 -1.26 -10.65 -4.30
N ILE A 74 -1.91 -9.94 -3.38
CA ILE A 74 -1.57 -9.96 -1.96
C ILE A 74 -2.28 -11.11 -1.24
N ASN A 75 -1.50 -12.01 -0.64
CA ASN A 75 -2.03 -13.07 0.19
C ASN A 75 -2.23 -12.59 1.64
N PHE A 76 -3.47 -12.23 1.98
CA PHE A 76 -3.84 -11.87 3.35
C PHE A 76 -4.08 -13.07 4.28
N ASP A 77 -4.26 -14.29 3.75
CA ASP A 77 -4.51 -15.50 4.57
C ASP A 77 -3.21 -16.12 5.12
N VAL A 78 -2.29 -15.27 5.57
CA VAL A 78 -1.10 -15.70 6.30
C VAL A 78 -1.39 -15.71 7.80
N LYS A 79 -0.68 -16.57 8.54
CA LYS A 79 -0.91 -16.77 9.98
C LYS A 79 -0.46 -15.59 10.83
N GLU A 80 0.61 -14.92 10.42
CA GLU A 80 1.26 -13.86 11.19
C GLU A 80 1.54 -12.67 10.29
N PHE A 81 1.39 -11.45 10.81
CA PHE A 81 1.67 -10.22 10.05
C PHE A 81 3.09 -10.20 9.46
N LYS A 82 4.08 -10.78 10.17
CA LYS A 82 5.48 -10.89 9.69
C LYS A 82 5.64 -11.76 8.44
N LYS A 83 4.61 -12.52 8.06
CA LYS A 83 4.55 -13.36 6.85
C LYS A 83 3.82 -12.67 5.70
N LEU A 84 3.23 -11.50 5.91
CA LEU A 84 2.63 -10.71 4.85
C LEU A 84 3.74 -10.17 3.94
N GLU A 85 3.55 -10.33 2.64
CA GLU A 85 4.49 -9.88 1.62
C GLU A 85 3.75 -9.11 0.53
N PHE A 86 4.30 -7.96 0.17
CA PHE A 86 3.85 -7.13 -0.93
C PHE A 86 4.71 -7.42 -2.16
N GLN A 87 4.07 -7.67 -3.29
CA GLN A 87 4.73 -7.96 -4.56
C GLN A 87 3.80 -7.57 -5.72
N TYR A 88 4.37 -7.35 -6.89
CA TYR A 88 3.62 -7.13 -8.13
C TYR A 88 4.21 -8.01 -9.23
N LEU A 89 3.37 -8.82 -9.90
CA LEU A 89 3.82 -9.79 -10.92
C LEU A 89 5.00 -10.66 -10.45
N GLU A 90 4.94 -11.16 -9.21
CA GLU A 90 5.98 -11.98 -8.57
C GLU A 90 7.32 -11.26 -8.31
N ASP A 91 7.35 -9.93 -8.48
CA ASP A 91 8.51 -9.09 -8.19
C ASP A 91 8.25 -8.22 -6.94
N ASP A 92 9.14 -8.32 -5.97
CA ASP A 92 9.09 -7.55 -4.73
C ASP A 92 10.08 -6.37 -4.71
N TYR A 93 10.80 -6.09 -5.80
CA TYR A 93 11.89 -5.11 -5.83
C TYR A 93 11.50 -3.73 -5.26
N TYR A 94 10.33 -3.20 -5.62
CA TYR A 94 9.84 -1.91 -5.10
C TYR A 94 9.22 -1.99 -3.70
N PHE A 95 8.94 -3.20 -3.21
CA PHE A 95 8.37 -3.49 -1.90
C PHE A 95 9.40 -4.09 -0.92
N GLU A 96 10.63 -4.35 -1.36
CA GLU A 96 11.64 -5.09 -0.61
C GLU A 96 11.93 -4.44 0.76
N PHE A 97 12.00 -3.10 0.80
CA PHE A 97 12.19 -2.35 2.04
C PHE A 97 11.03 -2.54 3.02
N LEU A 98 9.79 -2.43 2.52
CA LEU A 98 8.57 -2.63 3.30
C LEU A 98 8.52 -4.06 3.86
N ASN A 99 8.70 -5.06 2.98
CA ASN A 99 8.71 -6.47 3.34
C ASN A 99 9.79 -6.80 4.37
N LYS A 100 11.01 -6.26 4.21
CA LYS A 100 12.10 -6.43 5.20
C LYS A 100 11.74 -5.86 6.56
N ASN A 101 11.08 -4.70 6.61
CA ASN A 101 10.67 -4.08 7.87
C ASN A 101 9.52 -4.84 8.55
N ILE A 102 8.56 -5.36 7.77
CA ILE A 102 7.49 -6.26 8.25
C ILE A 102 8.11 -7.50 8.89
N LYS A 103 9.00 -8.20 8.17
CA LYS A 103 9.69 -9.42 8.65
C LYS A 103 10.49 -9.16 9.93
N LYS A 104 11.14 -8.00 10.03
CA LYS A 104 11.88 -7.56 11.24
C LYS A 104 10.98 -7.12 12.39
N GLY A 105 9.66 -7.00 12.19
CA GLY A 105 8.71 -6.58 13.21
C GLY A 105 8.83 -5.10 13.59
N LYS A 106 9.24 -4.23 12.66
CA LYS A 106 9.41 -2.80 12.94
C LYS A 106 8.10 -2.03 13.09
N TYR A 107 6.98 -2.61 12.66
CA TYR A 107 5.67 -1.97 12.63
C TYR A 107 4.77 -2.43 13.79
N ILE A 108 5.30 -2.51 15.01
CA ILE A 108 4.50 -2.81 16.19
C ILE A 108 4.49 -1.55 17.05
N LYS A 109 3.30 -1.03 17.33
CA LYS A 109 3.10 0.04 18.29
C LYS A 109 3.20 -0.46 19.73
#